data_AF-A0A1H0WTR5-F1
#
_entry.id   AF-A0A1H0WTR5-F1
#
_cell.length_a   1.000
_cell.length_b   1.000
_cell.length_c   1.000
_cell.angle_alpha   90.00
_cell.angle_beta   90.00
_cell.angle_gamma   90.00
#
_symmetry.space_group_name_H-M   'P 1'
#
loop_
_entity.id
_entity.type
_entity.pdbx_description
1 polymer ?
#
loop_
_entity_poly.entity_id
_entity_poly.type
_entity_poly.pdbx_seq_one_letter_code
_entity_poly.pdbx_strand_id
1 'polypeptide(L)'
;MRDYWLTQSLLQAVGWGYVLAVVIALLLAGWAPRRGKVKVLAVLAVLVVASILPIKGYRQYREQQQIVQERKERYQKALALFQERCKTAEETIYQTAGGVRNILLLNVRSDRVDKDYFDANWADAALPNQFGGKEYVLGFLKSWRIERFQGNGSKKADDKSRDLDSYSYHGYDSVDIKQADGVLYRYRLKDDQLVKTPMQGDVARYSVSHENISDPVGREYWIAGTTVIITDTKNDRVMAKKTWYSFERGLGNRSGERMPWLFAVSCPEQRGHESRYPTHIFVRKVLKD
;
A
#
# COMPACT_ATOMS: atom_id res chain seq x y z
N MET A 1 -3.04 -14.90 -22.54
CA MET A 1 -1.82 -15.03 -23.36
C MET A 1 -2.21 -14.66 -24.78
N ARG A 2 -1.95 -13.42 -25.21
CA ARG A 2 -2.32 -12.91 -26.54
C ARG A 2 -1.13 -13.08 -27.48
N ASP A 3 -1.32 -13.81 -28.57
CA ASP A 3 -0.63 -13.85 -29.88
C ASP A 3 0.67 -13.04 -30.07
N TYR A 4 1.71 -13.29 -29.27
CA TYR A 4 3.04 -12.71 -29.49
C TYR A 4 3.76 -13.30 -30.73
N TRP A 5 3.39 -14.50 -31.16
CA TRP A 5 4.07 -15.21 -32.26
C TRP A 5 3.72 -14.65 -33.66
N LEU A 6 2.47 -14.23 -33.87
CA LEU A 6 2.00 -13.61 -35.11
C LEU A 6 2.61 -12.22 -35.31
N THR A 7 2.72 -11.43 -34.24
CA THR A 7 3.27 -10.07 -34.30
C THR A 7 4.78 -10.07 -34.55
N GLN A 8 5.52 -11.00 -33.96
CA GLN A 8 6.96 -11.15 -34.18
C GLN A 8 7.28 -11.57 -35.62
N SER A 9 6.50 -12.51 -36.18
CA SER A 9 6.68 -12.99 -37.56
C SER A 9 6.39 -11.91 -38.60
N LEU A 10 5.35 -11.10 -38.38
CA LEU A 10 5.02 -9.95 -39.23
C LEU A 10 6.11 -8.87 -39.20
N LEU A 11 6.64 -8.55 -38.02
CA LEU A 11 7.74 -7.58 -37.88
C LEU A 11 9.03 -8.06 -38.58
N GLN A 12 9.32 -9.37 -38.50
CA GLN A 12 10.45 -9.96 -39.21
C GLN A 12 10.27 -9.91 -40.72
N ALA A 13 9.07 -10.22 -41.24
CA ALA A 13 8.77 -10.13 -42.66
C ALA A 13 8.88 -8.69 -43.20
N VAL A 14 8.38 -7.70 -42.45
CA VAL A 14 8.52 -6.28 -42.79
C VAL A 14 10.00 -5.84 -42.75
N GLY A 15 10.78 -6.33 -41.77
CA GLY A 15 12.22 -6.08 -41.69
C GLY A 15 12.99 -6.63 -42.88
N TRP A 16 12.73 -7.88 -43.29
CA TRP A 16 13.36 -8.48 -44.48
C TRP A 16 12.91 -7.79 -45.78
N GLY A 17 11.65 -7.40 -45.88
CA GLY A 17 11.14 -6.61 -47.01
C GLY A 17 11.85 -5.26 -47.14
N TYR A 18 12.10 -4.58 -46.02
CA TYR A 18 12.88 -3.34 -45.99
C TYR A 18 14.32 -3.55 -46.47
N VAL A 19 15.01 -4.58 -45.95
CA VAL A 19 16.37 -4.91 -46.37
C VAL A 19 16.43 -5.23 -47.87
N LEU A 20 15.48 -6.02 -48.38
CA LEU A 20 15.39 -6.35 -49.80
C LEU A 20 15.19 -5.09 -50.67
N ALA A 21 14.32 -4.17 -50.25
CA ALA A 21 14.11 -2.90 -50.95
C ALA A 21 15.38 -2.03 -51.00
N VAL A 22 16.14 -1.98 -49.90
CA VAL A 22 17.43 -1.27 -49.86
C VAL A 22 18.45 -1.93 -50.80
N VAL A 23 18.54 -3.27 -50.82
CA VAL A 23 19.43 -4.00 -51.73
C VAL A 23 19.07 -3.73 -53.19
N ILE A 24 17.79 -3.77 -53.55
CA ILE A 24 17.31 -3.46 -54.91
C ILE A 24 17.66 -2.01 -55.28
N ALA A 25 17.45 -1.05 -54.39
CA ALA A 25 17.78 0.35 -54.62
C ALA A 25 19.29 0.57 -54.84
N LEU A 26 20.14 -0.14 -54.09
CA LEU A 26 21.60 -0.11 -54.26
C LEU A 26 22.03 -0.71 -55.61
N LEU A 27 21.44 -1.84 -56.01
CA LEU A 27 21.69 -2.46 -57.32
C LEU A 27 21.31 -1.53 -58.47
N LEU A 28 20.11 -0.92 -58.42
CA LEU A 28 19.66 0.03 -59.43
C LEU A 28 20.55 1.28 -59.51
N ALA A 29 21.02 1.79 -58.36
CA ALA A 29 21.92 2.94 -58.31
C ALA A 29 23.31 2.64 -58.90
N GLY A 30 23.83 1.43 -58.72
CA GLY A 30 25.13 1.01 -59.26
C GLY A 30 25.12 0.64 -60.75
N TRP A 31 24.03 0.04 -61.22
CA TRP A 31 23.92 -0.49 -62.59
C TRP A 31 23.44 0.54 -63.63
N ALA A 32 22.87 1.68 -63.21
CA ALA A 32 22.41 2.73 -64.12
C ALA A 32 23.52 3.24 -65.08
N PRO A 33 23.23 3.50 -66.38
CA PRO A 33 24.22 3.98 -67.34
C PRO A 33 24.54 5.48 -67.13
N ARG A 34 25.30 5.80 -66.08
CA ARG A 34 25.70 7.16 -65.68
C ARG A 34 27.21 7.29 -65.50
N ARG A 35 27.73 8.52 -65.55
CA ARG A 35 29.14 8.83 -65.22
C ARG A 35 29.49 8.36 -63.81
N GLY A 36 30.72 7.86 -63.59
CA GLY A 36 31.14 7.22 -62.33
C GLY A 36 30.86 8.04 -61.06
N LYS A 37 31.10 9.35 -61.07
CA LYS A 37 30.82 10.24 -59.92
C LYS A 37 29.33 10.28 -59.53
N VAL A 38 28.43 10.20 -60.51
CA VAL A 38 26.98 10.24 -60.28
C VAL A 38 26.48 8.94 -59.66
N LYS A 39 27.10 7.80 -59.99
CA LYS A 39 26.81 6.49 -59.36
C LYS A 39 27.17 6.51 -57.88
N VAL A 40 28.35 7.03 -57.55
CA VAL A 40 28.82 7.15 -56.16
C VAL A 40 27.87 8.02 -55.33
N LEU A 41 27.46 9.19 -55.85
CA LEU A 41 26.48 10.05 -55.17
C LEU A 41 25.12 9.38 -54.99
N ALA A 42 24.64 8.63 -55.99
CA ALA A 42 23.36 7.92 -55.91
C ALA A 42 23.39 6.80 -54.85
N VAL A 43 24.47 6.02 -54.78
CA VAL A 43 24.64 4.97 -53.77
C VAL A 43 24.72 5.58 -52.36
N LEU A 44 25.48 6.66 -52.18
CA LEU A 44 25.54 7.36 -50.89
C LEU A 44 24.18 7.90 -50.45
N ALA A 45 23.39 8.47 -51.37
CA ALA A 45 22.05 8.94 -51.06
C ALA A 45 21.12 7.81 -50.59
N VAL A 46 21.17 6.65 -51.25
CA VAL A 46 20.39 5.46 -50.83
C VAL A 46 20.80 5.00 -49.44
N LEU A 47 22.10 4.93 -49.15
CA LEU A 47 22.60 4.53 -47.82
C LEU A 47 22.18 5.51 -46.72
N VAL A 48 22.23 6.82 -46.98
CA VAL A 48 21.80 7.84 -46.03
C VAL A 48 20.31 7.68 -45.73
N VAL A 49 19.45 7.58 -46.76
CA VAL A 49 18.00 7.41 -46.58
C VAL A 49 17.69 6.08 -45.88
N ALA A 50 18.38 5.00 -46.24
CA ALA A 50 18.24 3.69 -45.60
C ALA A 50 18.74 3.67 -44.14
N SER A 51 19.57 4.61 -43.70
CA SER A 51 20.01 4.66 -42.31
C SER A 51 19.02 5.35 -41.37
N ILE A 52 18.08 6.16 -41.88
CA ILE A 52 17.21 7.02 -41.06
C ILE A 52 16.30 6.20 -40.13
N LEU A 53 15.63 5.16 -40.65
CA LEU A 53 14.68 4.36 -39.87
C LEU A 53 15.37 3.50 -38.80
N PRO A 54 16.46 2.75 -39.11
CA PRO A 54 17.21 2.00 -38.10
C PRO A 54 17.78 2.90 -36.99
N ILE A 55 18.30 4.09 -37.34
CA ILE A 55 18.84 5.03 -36.35
C ILE A 55 17.73 5.54 -35.44
N LYS A 56 16.57 5.93 -35.98
CA LYS A 56 15.40 6.35 -35.17
C LYS A 56 14.93 5.22 -34.25
N GLY A 57 14.80 4.00 -34.77
CA GLY A 57 14.41 2.84 -33.98
C GLY A 57 15.41 2.50 -32.87
N TYR A 58 16.70 2.58 -33.16
CA TYR A 58 17.76 2.35 -32.16
C TYR A 58 17.75 3.41 -31.05
N ARG A 59 17.56 4.70 -31.40
CA ARG A 59 17.42 5.78 -30.41
C ARG A 59 16.21 5.55 -29.50
N GLN A 60 15.05 5.28 -30.08
CA GLN A 60 13.84 4.99 -29.31
C GLN A 60 14.00 3.75 -28.42
N TYR A 61 14.64 2.69 -28.92
CA TYR A 61 14.94 1.50 -28.12
C TYR A 61 15.85 1.85 -26.93
N ARG A 62 16.91 2.63 -27.16
CA ARG A 62 17.82 3.09 -26.09
C ARG A 62 17.11 3.93 -25.03
N GLU A 63 16.26 4.87 -25.45
CA GLU A 63 15.44 5.69 -24.55
C GLU A 63 14.49 4.83 -23.70
N GLN A 64 13.81 3.86 -24.33
CA GLN A 64 12.94 2.92 -23.60
C GLN A 64 13.72 2.07 -22.58
N GLN A 65 14.92 1.59 -22.96
CA GLN A 65 15.78 0.85 -22.03
C GLN A 65 16.23 1.71 -20.86
N GLN A 66 16.53 2.99 -21.08
CA GLN A 66 16.87 3.94 -20.01
C GLN A 66 15.70 4.14 -19.05
N ILE A 67 14.48 4.37 -19.54
CA ILE A 67 13.27 4.52 -18.70
C ILE A 67 13.01 3.26 -17.87
N VAL A 68 13.18 2.06 -18.45
CA VAL A 68 13.02 0.78 -17.75
C VAL A 68 14.08 0.64 -16.65
N GLN A 69 15.33 0.99 -16.95
CA GLN A 69 16.42 0.92 -16.00
C GLN A 69 16.24 1.93 -14.85
N GLU A 70 15.88 3.18 -15.14
CA GLU A 70 15.58 4.20 -14.13
C GLU A 70 14.42 3.78 -13.22
N ARG A 71 13.34 3.22 -13.79
CA ARG A 71 12.22 2.69 -13.00
C ARG A 71 12.67 1.55 -12.09
N LYS A 72 13.51 0.64 -12.61
CA LYS A 72 14.07 -0.48 -11.83
C LYS A 72 14.93 0.03 -10.68
N GLU A 73 15.82 0.99 -10.95
CA GLU A 73 16.68 1.59 -9.93
C GLU A 73 15.88 2.34 -8.87
N ARG A 74 14.88 3.12 -9.28
CA ARG A 74 13.97 3.81 -8.34
C ARG A 74 13.24 2.80 -7.45
N TYR A 75 12.74 1.71 -8.02
CA TYR A 75 12.10 0.64 -7.26
C TYR A 75 13.05 -0.04 -6.28
N GLN A 76 14.28 -0.36 -6.69
CA GLN A 76 15.28 -0.98 -5.81
C GLN A 76 15.65 -0.06 -4.65
N LYS A 77 15.81 1.26 -4.90
CA LYS A 77 16.01 2.26 -3.85
C LYS A 77 14.85 2.30 -2.86
N ALA A 78 13.62 2.33 -3.37
CA ALA A 78 12.41 2.31 -2.53
C ALA A 78 12.33 1.03 -1.68
N LEU A 79 12.59 -0.13 -2.28
CA LEU A 79 12.55 -1.41 -1.61
C LEU A 79 13.60 -1.50 -0.51
N ALA A 80 14.84 -1.07 -0.79
CA ALA A 80 15.91 -1.04 0.20
C ALA A 80 15.55 -0.10 1.36
N LEU A 81 15.03 1.10 1.07
CA LEU A 81 14.58 2.03 2.10
C LEU A 81 13.47 1.42 2.96
N PHE A 82 12.47 0.78 2.36
CA PHE A 82 11.41 0.08 3.08
C PHE A 82 11.95 -1.06 3.95
N GLN A 83 12.90 -1.85 3.44
CA GLN A 83 13.54 -2.91 4.20
C GLN A 83 14.30 -2.37 5.42
N GLU A 84 15.03 -1.26 5.27
CA GLU A 84 15.69 -0.60 6.40
C GLU A 84 14.68 -0.09 7.43
N ARG A 85 13.58 0.54 7.00
CA ARG A 85 12.50 0.95 7.91
C ARG A 85 11.87 -0.25 8.60
N CYS A 86 11.61 -1.32 7.87
CA CYS A 86 11.01 -2.54 8.38
C CYS A 86 11.84 -3.21 9.49
N LYS A 87 13.18 -3.07 9.49
CA LYS A 87 14.02 -3.53 10.62
C LYS A 87 13.68 -2.82 11.94
N THR A 88 13.18 -1.59 11.87
CA THR A 88 12.74 -0.79 13.03
C THR A 88 11.26 -1.00 13.38
N ALA A 89 10.55 -1.87 12.65
CA ALA A 89 9.15 -2.18 12.89
C ALA A 89 9.00 -3.13 14.09
N GLU A 90 9.40 -2.66 15.26
CA GLU A 90 9.46 -3.45 16.48
C GLU A 90 8.09 -3.50 17.18
N GLU A 91 7.87 -4.61 17.88
CA GLU A 91 6.82 -4.74 18.88
C GLU A 91 7.50 -4.95 20.23
N THR A 92 7.21 -4.07 21.18
CA THR A 92 7.72 -4.16 22.55
C THR A 92 6.56 -4.16 23.52
N ILE A 93 6.49 -5.19 24.36
CA ILE A 93 5.50 -5.31 25.43
C ILE A 93 6.26 -5.37 26.75
N TYR A 94 6.24 -4.27 27.50
CA TYR A 94 6.88 -4.16 28.81
C TYR A 94 6.00 -4.75 29.91
N GLN A 95 4.68 -4.54 29.81
CA GLN A 95 3.69 -4.96 30.79
C GLN A 95 2.38 -5.32 30.11
N THR A 96 1.60 -6.17 30.77
CA THR A 96 0.23 -6.52 30.35
C THR A 96 -0.74 -6.37 31.51
N ALA A 97 -1.99 -6.06 31.23
CA ALA A 97 -3.07 -6.03 32.22
C ALA A 97 -4.19 -7.01 31.84
N GLY A 98 -4.82 -7.62 32.85
CA GLY A 98 -5.98 -8.49 32.67
C GLY A 98 -7.24 -7.94 33.34
N GLY A 99 -8.41 -8.41 32.92
CA GLY A 99 -9.71 -7.94 33.40
C GLY A 99 -10.01 -6.50 33.02
N VAL A 100 -9.47 -6.03 31.89
CA VAL A 100 -9.64 -4.66 31.41
C VAL A 100 -11.01 -4.54 30.77
N ARG A 101 -11.94 -3.83 31.43
CA ARG A 101 -13.30 -3.65 30.92
C ARG A 101 -13.49 -2.43 30.01
N ASN A 102 -12.60 -1.45 30.09
CA ASN A 102 -12.68 -0.20 29.36
C ASN A 102 -11.29 0.36 29.06
N ILE A 103 -11.16 1.01 27.90
CA ILE A 103 -9.92 1.65 27.43
C ILE A 103 -10.18 3.10 27.03
N LEU A 104 -9.13 3.91 27.01
CA LEU A 104 -9.16 5.30 26.55
C LEU A 104 -8.44 5.41 25.20
N LEU A 105 -9.12 5.83 24.15
CA LEU A 105 -8.50 6.24 22.90
C LEU A 105 -8.16 7.74 22.98
N LEU A 106 -6.86 8.06 22.94
CA LEU A 106 -6.40 9.45 22.91
C LEU A 106 -6.57 10.09 21.53
N ASN A 107 -6.58 9.26 20.48
CA ASN A 107 -6.86 9.65 19.12
C ASN A 107 -7.51 8.50 18.35
N VAL A 108 -8.26 8.85 17.31
CA VAL A 108 -9.00 7.93 16.44
C VAL A 108 -8.52 8.16 15.01
N ARG A 109 -8.21 7.08 14.29
CA ARG A 109 -7.85 7.20 12.87
C ARG A 109 -9.04 7.73 12.08
N SER A 110 -8.82 8.65 11.16
CA SER A 110 -9.90 9.22 10.37
C SER A 110 -10.46 8.20 9.38
N ASP A 111 -11.73 8.37 8.99
CA ASP A 111 -12.28 7.63 7.86
C ASP A 111 -11.45 7.90 6.60
N ARG A 112 -11.16 6.84 5.87
CA ARG A 112 -10.49 6.95 4.57
C ARG A 112 -11.50 7.35 3.50
N VAL A 113 -11.08 8.23 2.61
CA VAL A 113 -11.82 8.60 1.40
C VAL A 113 -11.00 8.25 0.16
N ASP A 114 -11.65 8.05 -0.98
CA ASP A 114 -10.99 7.53 -2.19
C ASP A 114 -9.74 8.32 -2.59
N LYS A 115 -9.74 9.65 -2.41
CA LYS A 115 -8.60 10.51 -2.70
C LYS A 115 -7.34 10.13 -1.92
N ASP A 116 -7.49 9.58 -0.71
CA ASP A 116 -6.38 9.27 0.18
C ASP A 116 -5.51 8.16 -0.39
N TYR A 117 -6.09 7.19 -1.11
CA TYR A 117 -5.33 6.11 -1.74
C TYR A 117 -4.37 6.59 -2.84
N PHE A 118 -4.60 7.79 -3.37
CA PHE A 118 -3.80 8.40 -4.44
C PHE A 118 -2.82 9.46 -3.94
N ASP A 119 -2.82 9.75 -2.63
CA ASP A 119 -1.97 10.75 -2.01
C ASP A 119 -0.80 10.08 -1.28
N ALA A 120 0.42 10.27 -1.79
CA ALA A 120 1.63 9.75 -1.16
C ALA A 120 1.79 10.25 0.30
N ASN A 121 1.23 11.42 0.63
CA ASN A 121 1.29 12.05 1.94
C ASN A 121 0.08 11.75 2.82
N TRP A 122 -0.78 10.81 2.44
CA TRP A 122 -1.90 10.40 3.29
C TRP A 122 -1.41 9.99 4.69
N ALA A 123 -1.93 10.68 5.71
CA ALA A 123 -1.48 10.56 7.09
C ALA A 123 -1.50 9.11 7.59
N ASP A 124 -2.61 8.39 7.38
CA ASP A 124 -2.83 7.03 7.86
C ASP A 124 -2.38 5.92 6.89
N ALA A 125 -1.62 6.28 5.84
CA ALA A 125 -1.16 5.33 4.82
C ALA A 125 -0.27 4.18 5.33
N ALA A 126 0.21 4.25 6.57
CA ALA A 126 0.99 3.18 7.18
C ALA A 126 0.14 1.92 7.44
N LEU A 127 -1.18 2.06 7.56
CA LEU A 127 -2.14 0.97 7.74
C LEU A 127 -3.34 1.21 6.81
N PRO A 128 -3.15 1.10 5.47
CA PRO A 128 -4.13 1.60 4.50
C PRO A 128 -5.45 0.81 4.50
N ASN A 129 -5.39 -0.44 4.94
CA ASN A 129 -6.56 -1.33 5.04
C ASN A 129 -7.29 -1.23 6.39
N GLN A 130 -6.69 -0.61 7.41
CA GLN A 130 -7.32 -0.44 8.72
C GLN A 130 -8.55 0.46 8.60
N PHE A 131 -9.62 0.09 9.30
CA PHE A 131 -10.79 0.94 9.39
C PHE A 131 -10.52 2.18 10.26
N GLY A 132 -11.09 3.31 9.84
CA GLY A 132 -11.09 4.57 10.57
C GLY A 132 -12.44 4.86 11.22
N GLY A 133 -12.57 6.06 11.76
CA GLY A 133 -13.81 6.66 12.21
C GLY A 133 -14.63 5.77 13.15
N LYS A 134 -15.90 5.57 12.81
CA LYS A 134 -16.84 4.78 13.62
C LYS A 134 -16.39 3.32 13.73
N GLU A 135 -15.99 2.71 12.63
CA GLU A 135 -15.55 1.32 12.55
C GLU A 135 -14.27 1.06 13.36
N TYR A 136 -13.38 2.05 13.45
CA TYR A 136 -12.21 1.97 14.33
C TYR A 136 -12.63 1.81 15.80
N VAL A 137 -13.58 2.63 16.26
CA VAL A 137 -14.10 2.58 17.65
C VAL A 137 -14.86 1.27 17.89
N LEU A 138 -15.72 0.88 16.94
CA LEU A 138 -16.48 -0.37 17.01
C LEU A 138 -15.56 -1.59 17.11
N GLY A 139 -14.40 -1.56 16.44
CA GLY A 139 -13.41 -2.63 16.50
C GLY A 139 -12.94 -2.98 17.92
N PHE A 140 -13.03 -2.04 18.86
CA PHE A 140 -12.67 -2.25 20.27
C PHE A 140 -13.82 -2.72 21.15
N LEU A 141 -15.07 -2.65 20.70
CA LEU A 141 -16.24 -2.99 21.52
C LEU A 141 -16.60 -4.48 21.41
N LYS A 142 -16.77 -5.14 22.56
CA LYS A 142 -17.05 -6.58 22.65
C LYS A 142 -18.33 -6.99 21.91
N SER A 143 -19.43 -6.29 22.18
CA SER A 143 -20.76 -6.56 21.60
C SER A 143 -20.74 -6.52 20.07
N TRP A 144 -20.10 -5.51 19.50
CA TRP A 144 -19.97 -5.37 18.05
C TRP A 144 -19.22 -6.55 17.43
N ARG A 145 -18.13 -7.00 18.08
CA ARG A 145 -17.35 -8.17 17.63
C ARG A 145 -18.18 -9.46 17.66
N ILE A 146 -18.97 -9.65 18.71
CA ILE A 146 -19.88 -10.80 18.84
C ILE A 146 -20.94 -10.77 17.73
N GLU A 147 -21.66 -9.67 17.54
CA GLU A 147 -22.69 -9.57 16.49
C GLU A 147 -22.12 -9.79 15.08
N ARG A 148 -20.99 -9.14 14.78
CA ARG A 148 -20.36 -9.15 13.45
C ARG A 148 -19.80 -10.51 13.08
N PHE A 149 -19.28 -11.27 14.04
CA PHE A 149 -18.46 -12.46 13.79
C PHE A 149 -19.00 -13.75 14.45
N GLN A 150 -19.89 -13.72 15.46
CA GLN A 150 -20.57 -14.93 15.99
C GLN A 150 -21.85 -15.20 15.23
N GLY A 151 -22.57 -14.14 14.83
CA GLY A 151 -23.88 -14.26 14.20
C GLY A 151 -24.92 -14.84 15.16
N ASN A 152 -26.12 -14.27 15.14
CA ASN A 152 -27.30 -14.95 15.67
C ASN A 152 -27.62 -16.13 14.73
N GLY A 153 -26.99 -17.29 14.96
CA GLY A 153 -27.40 -18.61 14.49
C GLY A 153 -27.69 -18.82 12.99
N SER A 154 -27.30 -17.95 12.06
CA SER A 154 -27.71 -18.09 10.67
C SER A 154 -26.60 -17.90 9.64
N LYS A 155 -26.33 -19.03 8.98
CA LYS A 155 -25.64 -19.23 7.69
C LYS A 155 -24.13 -19.14 7.70
N LYS A 156 -23.54 -20.35 7.83
CA LYS A 156 -22.20 -20.73 7.39
C LYS A 156 -21.10 -19.85 7.96
N ALA A 157 -20.77 -20.11 9.23
CA ALA A 157 -19.36 -20.21 9.59
C ALA A 157 -18.74 -21.20 8.59
N ASP A 158 -18.11 -20.67 7.55
CA ASP A 158 -17.19 -21.41 6.70
C ASP A 158 -16.14 -22.06 7.61
N ASP A 159 -15.65 -23.26 7.27
CA ASP A 159 -14.67 -23.96 8.12
C ASP A 159 -13.41 -23.13 8.42
N LYS A 160 -13.17 -22.05 7.65
CA LYS A 160 -12.13 -21.03 7.92
C LYS A 160 -12.42 -20.11 9.10
N SER A 161 -13.68 -20.00 9.51
CA SER A 161 -14.10 -19.25 10.69
C SER A 161 -13.89 -20.02 11.99
N ARG A 162 -13.52 -21.32 11.96
CA ARG A 162 -13.33 -22.16 13.15
C ARG A 162 -12.01 -21.92 13.90
N ASP A 163 -11.07 -21.17 13.31
CA ASP A 163 -9.84 -20.70 13.98
C ASP A 163 -10.15 -19.44 14.83
N LEU A 164 -11.15 -19.58 15.70
CA LEU A 164 -11.86 -18.51 16.42
C LEU A 164 -11.00 -17.82 17.49
N ASP A 165 -9.87 -18.41 17.87
CA ASP A 165 -8.91 -17.80 18.80
C ASP A 165 -8.14 -16.62 18.16
N SER A 166 -7.88 -16.66 16.84
CA SER A 166 -7.26 -15.53 16.12
C SER A 166 -8.26 -14.36 16.00
N TYR A 167 -9.50 -14.66 15.61
CA TYR A 167 -10.58 -13.70 15.40
C TYR A 167 -11.28 -13.24 16.68
N SER A 168 -10.67 -13.49 17.84
CA SER A 168 -11.37 -13.53 19.12
C SER A 168 -12.40 -12.41 19.31
N TYR A 169 -13.57 -12.82 19.79
CA TYR A 169 -14.74 -12.00 20.13
C TYR A 169 -14.54 -11.07 21.32
N HIS A 170 -13.28 -10.86 21.68
CA HIS A 170 -12.83 -10.07 22.80
C HIS A 170 -12.78 -8.60 22.44
N GLY A 171 -13.14 -7.80 23.42
CA GLY A 171 -13.27 -6.36 23.32
C GLY A 171 -13.71 -5.81 24.65
N TYR A 172 -13.81 -4.50 24.70
CA TYR A 172 -14.13 -3.77 25.91
C TYR A 172 -15.63 -3.51 26.00
N ASP A 173 -16.14 -3.39 27.21
CA ASP A 173 -17.54 -3.01 27.44
C ASP A 173 -17.82 -1.57 27.01
N SER A 174 -16.78 -0.73 27.08
CA SER A 174 -16.85 0.66 26.67
C SER A 174 -15.49 1.21 26.27
N VAL A 175 -15.51 2.25 25.44
CA VAL A 175 -14.33 2.98 24.99
C VAL A 175 -14.51 4.44 25.32
N ASP A 176 -13.57 5.01 26.06
CA ASP A 176 -13.50 6.45 26.30
C ASP A 176 -12.72 7.11 25.17
N ILE A 177 -13.17 8.25 24.68
CA ILE A 177 -12.50 8.97 23.58
C ILE A 177 -12.33 10.43 23.97
N LYS A 178 -11.09 10.92 23.89
CA LYS A 178 -10.77 12.34 24.06
C LYS A 178 -11.06 13.07 22.74
N GLN A 179 -12.04 13.96 22.76
CA GLN A 179 -12.39 14.78 21.59
C GLN A 179 -11.45 15.98 21.44
N ALA A 180 -11.50 16.64 20.28
CA ALA A 180 -10.66 17.80 19.98
C ALA A 180 -10.89 19.00 20.91
N ASP A 181 -12.09 19.12 21.48
CA ASP A 181 -12.45 20.12 22.50
C ASP A 181 -11.95 19.76 23.91
N GLY A 182 -11.26 18.62 24.07
CA GLY A 182 -10.75 18.12 25.34
C GLY A 182 -11.79 17.37 26.17
N VAL A 183 -13.05 17.31 25.73
CA VAL A 183 -14.13 16.60 26.43
C VAL A 183 -14.01 15.10 26.19
N LEU A 184 -14.21 14.32 27.25
CA LEU A 184 -14.20 12.87 27.19
C LEU A 184 -15.63 12.35 27.04
N TYR A 185 -15.82 11.46 26.08
CA TYR A 185 -17.07 10.74 25.87
C TYR A 185 -16.85 9.25 26.00
N ARG A 186 -17.78 8.56 26.67
CA ARG A 186 -17.82 7.10 26.75
C ARG A 186 -18.75 6.56 25.68
N TYR A 187 -18.19 5.68 24.85
CA TYR A 187 -18.85 4.98 23.77
C TYR A 187 -19.17 3.55 24.18
N ARG A 188 -20.41 3.13 23.90
CA ARG A 188 -20.88 1.75 24.09
C ARG A 188 -21.75 1.36 22.91
N LEU A 189 -21.86 0.07 22.66
CA LEU A 189 -22.90 -0.44 21.76
C LEU A 189 -24.15 -0.75 22.60
N LYS A 190 -25.29 -0.25 22.18
CA LYS A 190 -26.60 -0.60 22.74
C LYS A 190 -27.57 -0.75 21.57
N ASP A 191 -28.25 -1.89 21.49
CA ASP A 191 -29.23 -2.18 20.43
C ASP A 191 -28.64 -1.93 19.02
N ASP A 192 -27.43 -2.47 18.76
CA ASP A 192 -26.63 -2.29 17.54
C ASP A 192 -26.23 -0.83 17.21
N GLN A 193 -26.53 0.12 18.10
CA GLN A 193 -26.19 1.53 17.92
C GLN A 193 -25.03 1.95 18.82
N LEU A 194 -24.11 2.72 18.23
CA LEU A 194 -23.00 3.32 18.96
C LEU A 194 -23.52 4.54 19.72
N VAL A 195 -23.72 4.37 21.03
CA VAL A 195 -24.19 5.42 21.94
C VAL A 195 -22.98 6.13 22.55
N LYS A 196 -22.95 7.46 22.43
CA LYS A 196 -21.96 8.32 23.10
C LYS A 196 -22.59 9.03 24.28
N THR A 197 -21.92 9.02 25.42
CA THR A 197 -22.37 9.71 26.65
C THR A 197 -21.24 10.58 27.18
N PRO A 198 -21.49 11.85 27.60
CA PRO A 198 -20.50 12.63 28.31
C PRO A 198 -19.98 11.84 29.50
N MET A 199 -18.66 11.79 29.67
CA MET A 199 -18.06 10.95 30.68
C MET A 199 -18.26 11.58 32.06
N GLN A 200 -18.88 10.81 32.97
CA GLN A 200 -19.08 11.12 34.38
C GLN A 200 -18.42 10.00 35.19
N GLY A 201 -17.50 10.33 36.09
CA GLY A 201 -16.74 9.37 36.91
C GLY A 201 -15.32 9.11 36.40
N ASP A 202 -14.79 7.93 36.71
CA ASP A 202 -13.40 7.60 36.40
C ASP A 202 -13.19 7.23 34.93
N VAL A 203 -12.14 7.82 34.34
CA VAL A 203 -11.67 7.51 32.98
C VAL A 203 -11.06 6.11 32.97
N ALA A 204 -11.10 5.44 31.82
CA ALA A 204 -10.30 4.25 31.62
C ALA A 204 -8.82 4.47 31.97
N ARG A 205 -8.28 3.55 32.78
CA ARG A 205 -6.88 3.58 33.26
C ARG A 205 -5.87 3.37 32.13
N TYR A 206 -6.21 2.57 31.13
CA TYR A 206 -5.27 2.25 30.07
C TYR A 206 -5.63 3.03 28.82
N SER A 207 -4.68 3.79 28.30
CA SER A 207 -4.85 4.57 27.09
C SER A 207 -4.16 3.93 25.89
N VAL A 208 -4.71 4.19 24.71
CA VAL A 208 -4.17 3.80 23.41
C VAL A 208 -4.08 5.08 22.57
N SER A 209 -2.90 5.31 22.00
CA SER A 209 -2.67 6.34 21.01
C SER A 209 -1.95 5.76 19.80
N HIS A 210 -1.99 6.51 18.70
CA HIS A 210 -1.13 6.27 17.55
C HIS A 210 -0.43 7.55 17.10
N GLU A 211 0.76 7.38 16.54
CA GLU A 211 1.60 8.45 16.01
C GLU A 211 2.07 8.05 14.61
N ASN A 212 1.74 8.87 13.60
CA ASN A 212 2.22 8.65 12.24
C ASN A 212 3.65 9.19 12.11
N ILE A 213 4.55 8.37 11.58
CA ILE A 213 5.98 8.69 11.47
C ILE A 213 6.17 9.73 10.36
N SER A 214 6.81 10.84 10.72
CA SER A 214 7.22 11.87 9.77
C SER A 214 8.49 11.41 9.04
N ASP A 215 8.34 10.96 7.79
CA ASP A 215 9.43 10.48 6.94
C ASP A 215 9.28 11.03 5.51
N PRO A 216 9.64 12.30 5.25
CA PRO A 216 9.48 12.90 3.92
C PRO A 216 10.20 12.11 2.81
N VAL A 217 11.38 11.57 3.11
CA VAL A 217 12.15 10.74 2.19
C VAL A 217 11.39 9.44 1.87
N GLY A 218 10.84 8.78 2.89
CA GLY A 218 9.98 7.62 2.69
C GLY A 218 8.76 7.93 1.82
N ARG A 219 8.14 9.11 2.01
CA ARG A 219 6.94 9.53 1.27
C ARG A 219 7.19 9.73 -0.22
N GLU A 220 8.37 10.18 -0.63
CA GLU A 220 8.77 10.23 -2.06
C GLU A 220 8.78 8.85 -2.74
N TYR A 221 8.98 7.80 -1.94
CA TYR A 221 9.00 6.39 -2.35
C TYR A 221 7.74 5.62 -1.94
N TRP A 222 6.67 6.32 -1.57
CA TRP A 222 5.41 5.71 -1.13
C TRP A 222 5.59 4.75 0.05
N ILE A 223 6.34 5.19 1.04
CA ILE A 223 6.54 4.51 2.31
C ILE A 223 5.91 5.36 3.41
N ALA A 224 5.17 4.70 4.30
CA ALA A 224 4.51 5.33 5.44
C ALA A 224 4.70 4.48 6.69
N GLY A 225 4.90 5.12 7.85
CA GLY A 225 5.07 4.43 9.13
C GLY A 225 4.10 4.95 10.20
N THR A 226 3.74 4.11 11.16
CA THR A 226 2.91 4.49 12.31
C THR A 226 3.26 3.65 13.53
N THR A 227 3.19 4.24 14.71
CA THR A 227 3.43 3.56 15.99
C THR A 227 2.18 3.67 16.85
N VAL A 228 1.71 2.54 17.38
CA VAL A 228 0.68 2.49 18.42
C VAL A 228 1.37 2.38 19.77
N ILE A 229 0.88 3.14 20.75
CA ILE A 229 1.42 3.19 22.10
C ILE A 229 0.28 2.90 23.08
N ILE A 230 0.57 2.06 24.08
CA ILE A 230 -0.35 1.72 25.16
C ILE A 230 0.26 2.18 26.47
N THR A 231 -0.48 2.96 27.26
CA THR A 231 0.01 3.60 28.48
C THR A 231 -0.91 3.33 29.67
N ASP A 232 -0.34 3.02 30.82
CA ASP A 232 -1.04 3.05 32.11
C ASP A 232 -1.09 4.49 32.61
N THR A 233 -2.24 5.14 32.49
CA THR A 233 -2.42 6.57 32.83
C THR A 233 -2.34 6.84 34.32
N LYS A 234 -2.53 5.83 35.18
CA LYS A 234 -2.42 5.99 36.63
C LYS A 234 -0.98 6.24 37.06
N ASN A 235 -0.02 5.61 36.39
CA ASN A 235 1.39 5.65 36.74
C ASN A 235 2.26 6.34 35.67
N ASP A 236 1.63 6.83 34.60
CA ASP A 236 2.26 7.40 33.40
C ASP A 236 3.37 6.51 32.81
N ARG A 237 3.05 5.22 32.63
CA ARG A 237 4.01 4.21 32.13
C ARG A 237 3.58 3.65 30.80
N VAL A 238 4.48 3.68 29.82
CA VAL A 238 4.31 2.95 28.57
C VAL A 238 4.33 1.45 28.86
N MET A 239 3.22 0.78 28.56
CA MET A 239 3.07 -0.67 28.69
C MET A 239 3.53 -1.39 27.44
N ALA A 240 3.29 -0.82 26.25
CA ALA A 240 3.68 -1.42 25.00
C ALA A 240 3.77 -0.41 23.86
N LYS A 241 4.58 -0.73 22.84
CA LYS A 241 4.67 -0.02 21.56
C LYS A 241 4.68 -1.01 20.41
N LYS A 242 4.06 -0.65 19.29
CA LYS A 242 4.17 -1.41 18.05
C LYS A 242 4.20 -0.50 16.84
N THR A 243 5.20 -0.71 15.99
CA THR A 243 5.39 0.05 14.77
C THR A 243 5.05 -0.78 13.54
N TRP A 244 4.36 -0.17 12.59
CA TRP A 244 4.15 -0.70 11.25
C TRP A 244 4.68 0.27 10.21
N TYR A 245 5.15 -0.30 9.10
CA TYR A 245 5.40 0.41 7.86
C TYR A 245 4.60 -0.20 6.73
N SER A 246 4.24 0.62 5.74
CA SER A 246 3.64 0.19 4.48
C SER A 246 4.42 0.76 3.30
N PHE A 247 4.46 0.00 2.21
CA PHE A 247 5.17 0.33 0.97
C PHE A 247 4.32 0.04 -0.27
N GLU A 248 4.06 1.07 -1.07
CA GLU A 248 3.36 0.93 -2.35
C GLU A 248 4.33 0.56 -3.48
N ARG A 249 4.31 -0.72 -3.88
CA ARG A 249 5.26 -1.26 -4.87
C ARG A 249 5.14 -0.64 -6.27
N GLY A 250 3.99 -0.06 -6.60
CA GLY A 250 3.76 0.67 -7.84
C GLY A 250 4.34 2.09 -7.85
N LEU A 251 4.85 2.59 -6.72
CA LEU A 251 5.35 3.96 -6.55
C LEU A 251 4.35 5.02 -7.04
N GLY A 252 3.07 4.82 -6.76
CA GLY A 252 1.99 5.73 -7.14
C GLY A 252 1.40 5.50 -8.53
N ASN A 253 1.79 4.42 -9.21
CA ASN A 253 1.26 4.08 -10.52
C ASN A 253 -0.26 3.80 -10.44
N ARG A 254 -1.02 4.48 -11.32
CA ARG A 254 -2.50 4.41 -11.41
C ARG A 254 -3.00 3.62 -12.63
N SER A 255 -2.11 3.02 -13.41
CA SER A 255 -2.46 2.22 -14.59
C SER A 255 -3.36 1.06 -14.21
N GLY A 256 -4.38 0.80 -15.04
CA GLY A 256 -5.36 -0.25 -14.78
C GLY A 256 -6.25 0.03 -13.56
N GLU A 257 -6.61 1.30 -13.34
CA GLU A 257 -7.50 1.76 -12.26
C GLU A 257 -6.99 1.43 -10.85
N ARG A 258 -5.67 1.23 -10.72
CA ARG A 258 -5.04 0.97 -9.42
C ARG A 258 -5.18 2.18 -8.51
N MET A 259 -5.70 1.93 -7.31
CA MET A 259 -5.64 2.83 -6.16
C MET A 259 -4.35 2.51 -5.38
N PRO A 260 -3.29 3.32 -5.46
CA PRO A 260 -1.95 2.91 -5.02
C PRO A 260 -1.91 2.29 -3.62
N TRP A 261 -2.30 3.01 -2.56
CA TRP A 261 -2.19 2.50 -1.19
C TRP A 261 -3.00 1.23 -0.90
N LEU A 262 -4.00 0.89 -1.73
CA LEU A 262 -4.76 -0.36 -1.61
C LEU A 262 -3.89 -1.60 -1.93
N PHE A 263 -2.83 -1.42 -2.73
CA PHE A 263 -1.89 -2.47 -3.13
C PHE A 263 -0.59 -2.46 -2.33
N ALA A 264 -0.52 -1.63 -1.29
CA ALA A 264 0.66 -1.54 -0.46
C ALA A 264 0.88 -2.84 0.32
N VAL A 265 2.15 -3.21 0.48
CA VAL A 265 2.58 -4.28 1.39
C VAL A 265 2.91 -3.65 2.74
N SER A 266 2.77 -4.42 3.81
CA SER A 266 3.04 -3.96 5.19
C SER A 266 4.17 -4.76 5.84
N CYS A 267 4.82 -4.13 6.82
CA CYS A 267 5.77 -4.74 7.73
C CYS A 267 5.47 -4.28 9.17
N PRO A 268 5.25 -5.20 10.14
CA PRO A 268 5.05 -6.63 9.94
C PRO A 268 3.88 -6.93 9.01
N GLU A 269 3.97 -8.03 8.25
CA GLU A 269 2.97 -8.39 7.24
C GLU A 269 1.58 -8.54 7.87
N GLN A 270 0.59 -7.90 7.25
CA GLN A 270 -0.83 -8.01 7.62
C GLN A 270 -1.55 -8.86 6.57
N ARG A 271 -2.26 -9.91 6.98
CA ARG A 271 -2.99 -10.81 6.07
C ARG A 271 -4.49 -10.80 6.33
N GLY A 272 -5.26 -10.95 5.24
CA GLY A 272 -6.70 -11.16 5.29
C GLY A 272 -7.43 -10.10 6.13
N HIS A 273 -8.35 -10.55 6.97
CA HIS A 273 -9.15 -9.68 7.83
C HIS A 273 -8.37 -8.99 8.95
N GLU A 274 -7.22 -9.52 9.38
CA GLU A 274 -6.40 -8.90 10.43
C GLU A 274 -5.90 -7.52 10.01
N SER A 275 -5.67 -7.32 8.70
CA SER A 275 -5.27 -6.02 8.13
C SER A 275 -6.30 -4.90 8.34
N ARG A 276 -7.54 -5.23 8.69
CA ARG A 276 -8.61 -4.25 8.97
C ARG A 276 -8.63 -3.77 10.42
N TYR A 277 -8.02 -4.53 11.35
CA TYR A 277 -8.01 -4.28 12.78
C TYR A 277 -6.63 -4.42 13.47
N PRO A 278 -5.48 -4.07 12.84
CA PRO A 278 -4.18 -4.37 13.44
C PRO A 278 -3.95 -3.69 14.78
N THR A 279 -4.48 -2.47 14.98
CA THR A 279 -4.39 -1.79 16.28
C THR A 279 -5.15 -2.53 17.39
N HIS A 280 -6.39 -2.96 17.14
CA HIS A 280 -7.18 -3.72 18.13
C HIS A 280 -6.49 -5.03 18.53
N ILE A 281 -5.98 -5.77 17.55
CA ILE A 281 -5.28 -7.04 17.77
C ILE A 281 -4.07 -6.83 18.69
N PHE A 282 -3.26 -5.79 18.43
CA PHE A 282 -2.13 -5.45 19.28
C PHE A 282 -2.56 -5.03 20.69
N VAL A 283 -3.59 -4.19 20.80
CA VAL A 283 -4.09 -3.71 22.09
C VAL A 283 -4.59 -4.88 22.95
N ARG A 284 -5.32 -5.84 22.38
CA ARG A 284 -5.80 -7.03 23.09
C ARG A 284 -4.66 -7.92 23.60
N LYS A 285 -3.54 -7.98 22.87
CA LYS A 285 -2.34 -8.73 23.32
C LYS A 285 -1.80 -8.17 24.65
N VAL A 286 -2.00 -6.88 24.89
CA VAL A 286 -1.45 -6.13 26.04
C VAL A 286 -2.50 -5.94 27.15
N LEU A 287 -3.73 -5.61 26.78
CA LEU A 287 -4.86 -5.32 27.66
C LEU A 287 -5.95 -6.38 27.46
N LYS A 288 -5.90 -7.45 28.26
CA LYS A 288 -6.82 -8.58 28.18
C LYS A 288 -8.13 -8.24 28.92
N ASP A 289 -9.27 -8.42 28.25
CA ASP A 289 -10.64 -8.26 28.78
C ASP A 289 -11.09 -9.43 29.65
#